data_AF-I3X5U4-F1
#
_entry.id   AF-I3X5U4-F1
#
_cell.length_a   1.000
_cell.length_b   1.000
_cell.length_c   1.000
_cell.angle_alpha   90.00
_cell.angle_beta   90.00
_cell.angle_gamma   90.00
#
_symmetry.space_group_name_H-M   'P 1'
#
loop_
_entity.id
_entity.type
_entity.pdbx_description
1 polymer ?
#
loop_
_entity_poly.entity_id
_entity_poly.type
_entity_poly.pdbx_seq_one_letter_code
_entity_poly.pdbx_strand_id
1 'polypeptide(L)'
;MRLKRWIIGAIGLAAIAASTALFAWRPTPVSVVVPSRGAAAEIVYASGTVEPRTWAKVAPVVRDRIVEQCDCEGSLVARGDILARLDDSQVRATLGELEARLGLAQEEFRRLSVLAERNVTSQQAVDRARSDLLQIEALIAGQKARLETYVLRAPSPGVVLRQDGEVGEVAELGTVLFWVGEPKPLLVVSEVNEEDIPRVEVGQRALLKADAFPGQNLEAVVDSVTPKGDSVTKTYRVRLRLPDDTPLRIGMSTDVNIVIRVSNNALLLPSSAVNGNQVVLVEDGRARRHEIRTGIRGANGIEVLSGIDENARVVSPYPAVADGARVTFAAASQE
;
A
#
# COMPACT_ATOMS: atom_id res chain seq x y z
N MET A 1 48.13 66.82 -27.53
CA MET A 1 47.08 66.29 -26.61
C MET A 1 46.57 64.88 -26.92
N ARG A 2 46.74 64.30 -28.11
CA ARG A 2 46.23 62.95 -28.44
C ARG A 2 47.05 61.77 -27.89
N LEU A 3 48.38 61.91 -27.74
CA LEU A 3 49.25 60.84 -27.25
C LEU A 3 49.06 60.55 -25.74
N LYS A 4 48.81 61.59 -24.93
CA LYS A 4 48.60 61.46 -23.47
C LYS A 4 47.29 60.71 -23.13
N ARG A 5 46.28 60.77 -24.00
CA ARG A 5 45.01 60.04 -23.85
C ARG A 5 45.14 58.54 -24.14
N TRP A 6 46.03 58.13 -25.04
CA TRP A 6 46.30 56.72 -25.35
C TRP A 6 47.08 56.02 -24.23
N ILE A 7 48.06 56.71 -23.62
CA ILE A 7 48.83 56.17 -22.49
C ILE A 7 47.93 55.96 -21.26
N ILE A 8 47.02 56.90 -20.97
CA ILE A 8 46.06 56.75 -19.86
C ILE A 8 45.07 55.60 -20.13
N GLY A 9 44.63 55.43 -21.39
CA GLY A 9 43.78 54.29 -21.79
C GLY A 9 44.49 52.94 -21.68
N ALA A 10 45.77 52.86 -22.07
CA ALA A 10 46.58 51.64 -21.96
C ALA A 10 46.88 51.26 -20.50
N ILE A 11 47.16 52.24 -19.63
CA ILE A 11 47.36 52.00 -18.18
C ILE A 11 46.05 51.56 -17.53
N GLY A 12 44.90 52.15 -17.92
CA GLY A 12 43.59 51.71 -17.45
C GLY A 12 43.27 50.27 -17.85
N LEU A 13 43.55 49.88 -19.11
CA LEU A 13 43.38 48.51 -19.60
C LEU A 13 44.33 47.52 -18.90
N ALA A 14 45.59 47.90 -18.65
CA ALA A 14 46.53 47.09 -17.89
C ALA A 14 46.13 46.92 -16.42
N ALA A 15 45.58 47.96 -15.78
CA ALA A 15 45.07 47.89 -14.41
C ALA A 15 43.79 47.03 -14.31
N ILE A 16 42.92 47.07 -15.33
CA ILE A 16 41.75 46.19 -15.41
C ILE A 16 42.18 44.75 -15.67
N ALA A 17 43.13 44.50 -16.58
CA ALA A 17 43.68 43.17 -16.83
C ALA A 17 44.44 42.59 -15.63
N ALA A 18 45.19 43.43 -14.90
CA ALA A 18 45.88 43.04 -13.67
C ALA A 18 44.90 42.78 -12.52
N SER A 19 43.82 43.56 -12.41
CA SER A 19 42.80 43.36 -11.37
C SER A 19 41.92 42.13 -11.64
N THR A 20 41.57 41.86 -12.90
CA THR A 20 40.88 40.61 -13.28
C THR A 20 41.80 39.39 -13.11
N ALA A 21 43.09 39.50 -13.47
CA ALA A 21 44.08 38.45 -13.21
C ALA A 21 44.27 38.21 -11.71
N LEU A 22 44.37 39.25 -10.88
CA LEU A 22 44.48 39.14 -9.42
C LEU A 22 43.22 38.56 -8.77
N PHE A 23 42.04 38.89 -9.28
CA PHE A 23 40.77 38.34 -8.80
C PHE A 23 40.62 36.86 -9.17
N ALA A 24 41.01 36.47 -10.40
CA ALA A 24 41.08 35.08 -10.82
C ALA A 24 42.17 34.27 -10.07
N TRP A 25 43.15 34.95 -9.46
CA TRP A 25 44.22 34.31 -8.69
C TRP A 25 43.89 34.09 -7.20
N ARG A 26 42.78 34.66 -6.70
CA ARG A 26 42.39 34.47 -5.30
C ARG A 26 41.85 33.06 -5.10
N PRO A 27 42.39 32.30 -4.13
CA PRO A 27 41.90 30.96 -3.87
C PRO A 27 40.46 31.03 -3.36
N THR A 28 39.60 30.14 -3.88
CA THR A 28 38.22 30.07 -3.43
C THR A 28 38.18 29.36 -2.08
N PRO A 29 37.53 29.94 -1.04
CA PRO A 29 37.35 29.25 0.23
C PRO A 29 36.38 28.08 0.04
N VAL A 30 36.79 26.88 0.48
CA VAL A 30 35.98 25.66 0.42
C VAL A 30 35.98 24.94 1.75
N SER A 31 34.84 24.36 2.11
CA SER A 31 34.73 23.46 3.25
C SER A 31 35.03 22.04 2.81
N VAL A 32 35.74 21.29 3.66
CA VAL A 32 36.22 19.94 3.35
C VAL A 32 35.73 18.97 4.40
N VAL A 33 35.31 17.80 3.94
CA VAL A 33 34.94 16.65 4.76
C VAL A 33 35.86 15.48 4.42
N VAL A 34 36.15 14.66 5.41
CA VAL A 34 36.84 13.38 5.24
C VAL A 34 35.80 12.27 5.25
N PRO A 35 35.87 11.28 4.33
CA PRO A 35 35.01 10.12 4.38
C PRO A 35 35.04 9.45 5.76
N SER A 36 33.89 8.97 6.22
CA SER A 36 33.79 8.25 7.50
C SER A 36 33.27 6.84 7.28
N ARG A 37 33.69 5.89 8.10
CA ARG A 37 33.16 4.53 8.06
C ARG A 37 31.93 4.42 8.95
N GLY A 38 30.87 3.81 8.43
CA GLY A 38 29.63 3.61 9.17
C GLY A 38 28.66 2.65 8.48
N ALA A 39 27.50 2.48 9.11
CA ALA A 39 26.43 1.67 8.53
C ALA A 39 25.63 2.48 7.51
N ALA A 40 25.45 1.89 6.33
CA ALA A 40 24.58 2.38 5.26
C ALA A 40 23.48 1.36 5.02
N ALA A 41 22.22 1.81 5.01
CA ALA A 41 21.08 0.98 4.65
C ALA A 41 20.33 1.60 3.47
N GLU A 42 20.06 0.79 2.46
CA GLU A 42 19.13 1.14 1.39
C GLU A 42 17.75 0.64 1.82
N ILE A 43 16.80 1.57 1.92
CA ILE A 43 15.44 1.27 2.35
C ILE A 43 14.42 1.81 1.36
N VAL A 44 13.34 1.06 1.19
CA VAL A 44 12.14 1.50 0.48
C VAL A 44 11.11 1.92 1.53
N TYR A 45 10.65 3.16 1.41
CA TYR A 45 9.63 3.73 2.28
C TYR A 45 8.25 3.46 1.70
N ALA A 46 7.33 2.99 2.53
CA ALA A 46 5.94 2.84 2.18
C ALA A 46 5.06 3.04 3.43
N SER A 47 3.75 3.15 3.23
CA SER A 47 2.77 3.11 4.32
C SER A 47 1.90 1.87 4.16
N GLY A 48 1.34 1.40 5.27
CA GLY A 48 0.48 0.23 5.25
C GLY A 48 -0.48 0.18 6.42
N THR A 49 -1.41 -0.77 6.34
CA THR A 49 -2.43 -1.01 7.35
C THR A 49 -2.34 -2.44 7.86
N VAL A 50 -2.54 -2.63 9.15
CA VAL A 50 -2.57 -3.95 9.77
C VAL A 50 -3.89 -4.65 9.43
N GLU A 51 -3.81 -5.80 8.78
CA GLU A 51 -4.95 -6.63 8.39
C GLU A 51 -4.75 -8.07 8.88
N PRO A 52 -5.83 -8.81 9.18
CA PRO A 52 -5.74 -10.24 9.38
C PRO A 52 -5.38 -10.94 8.05
N ARG A 53 -4.68 -12.06 8.13
CA ARG A 53 -4.34 -12.86 6.94
C ARG A 53 -5.58 -13.38 6.21
N THR A 54 -6.63 -13.74 6.94
CA THR A 54 -7.84 -14.34 6.35
C THR A 54 -9.10 -13.76 7.00
N TRP A 55 -9.88 -13.06 6.19
CA TRP A 55 -11.16 -12.48 6.57
C TRP A 55 -12.04 -12.24 5.35
N ALA A 56 -13.34 -12.05 5.59
CA ALA A 56 -14.34 -11.72 4.60
C ALA A 56 -15.20 -10.56 5.09
N LYS A 57 -15.60 -9.72 4.14
CA LYS A 57 -16.56 -8.63 4.35
C LYS A 57 -17.96 -9.15 4.00
N VAL A 58 -18.91 -8.98 4.90
CA VAL A 58 -20.32 -9.36 4.70
C VAL A 58 -21.12 -8.08 4.50
N ALA A 59 -21.77 -7.98 3.36
CA ALA A 59 -22.57 -6.84 2.95
C ALA A 59 -23.93 -7.33 2.44
N PRO A 60 -25.00 -6.53 2.56
CA PRO A 60 -26.30 -6.89 2.04
C PRO A 60 -26.27 -6.85 0.50
N VAL A 61 -27.01 -7.77 -0.11
CA VAL A 61 -27.20 -7.83 -1.58
C VAL A 61 -28.56 -7.28 -2.03
N VAL A 62 -29.38 -6.85 -1.07
CA VAL A 62 -30.63 -6.12 -1.26
C VAL A 62 -30.66 -4.93 -0.30
N ARG A 63 -31.33 -3.86 -0.70
CA ARG A 63 -31.50 -2.67 0.14
C ARG A 63 -32.80 -2.79 0.93
N ASP A 64 -32.70 -2.98 2.24
CA ASP A 64 -33.86 -3.04 3.14
C ASP A 64 -33.48 -2.74 4.59
N ARG A 65 -34.47 -2.66 5.48
CA ARG A 65 -34.27 -2.36 6.91
C ARG A 65 -33.75 -3.55 7.69
N ILE A 66 -32.80 -3.33 8.58
CA ILE A 66 -32.31 -4.34 9.55
C ILE A 66 -33.39 -4.55 10.61
N VAL A 67 -33.88 -5.78 10.75
CA VAL A 67 -34.91 -6.15 11.74
C VAL A 67 -34.35 -6.99 12.89
N GLU A 68 -33.24 -7.69 12.65
CA GLU A 68 -32.57 -8.54 13.62
C GLU A 68 -31.06 -8.48 13.36
N GLN A 69 -30.28 -8.46 14.42
CA GLN A 69 -28.83 -8.41 14.36
C GLN A 69 -28.26 -9.15 15.58
N CYS A 70 -27.22 -9.96 15.39
CA CYS A 70 -26.53 -10.56 16.55
C CYS A 70 -25.71 -9.51 17.30
N ASP A 71 -25.56 -9.67 18.61
CA ASP A 71 -24.53 -8.97 19.39
C ASP A 71 -23.31 -9.88 19.50
N CYS A 72 -22.60 -10.00 18.38
CA CYS A 72 -21.62 -11.06 18.12
C CYS A 72 -20.22 -10.51 17.86
N GLU A 73 -20.00 -9.20 17.96
CA GLU A 73 -18.67 -8.63 17.86
C GLU A 73 -17.70 -9.26 18.89
N GLY A 74 -16.52 -9.69 18.42
CA GLY A 74 -15.55 -10.43 19.21
C GLY A 74 -15.91 -11.90 19.47
N SER A 75 -17.09 -12.37 19.07
CA SER A 75 -17.55 -13.74 19.28
C SER A 75 -17.16 -14.66 18.11
N LEU A 76 -17.03 -15.97 18.42
CA LEU A 76 -16.82 -17.02 17.44
C LEU A 76 -18.13 -17.34 16.71
N VAL A 77 -18.05 -17.50 15.40
CA VAL A 77 -19.16 -17.89 14.52
C VAL A 77 -18.74 -19.04 13.62
N ALA A 78 -19.67 -19.93 13.31
CA ALA A 78 -19.53 -20.97 12.32
C ALA A 78 -20.01 -20.49 10.94
N ARG A 79 -19.62 -21.20 9.88
CA ARG A 79 -20.15 -20.94 8.53
C ARG A 79 -21.66 -21.12 8.52
N GLY A 80 -22.38 -20.11 8.01
CA GLY A 80 -23.84 -20.14 7.85
C GLY A 80 -24.61 -19.54 9.02
N ASP A 81 -23.95 -19.22 10.14
CA ASP A 81 -24.55 -18.54 11.27
C ASP A 81 -25.15 -17.21 10.82
N ILE A 82 -26.34 -16.89 11.34
CA ILE A 82 -27.07 -15.69 10.99
C ILE A 82 -26.45 -14.52 11.74
N LEU A 83 -25.98 -13.53 10.97
CA LEU A 83 -25.39 -12.30 11.51
C LEU A 83 -26.42 -11.18 11.61
N ALA A 84 -27.25 -11.04 10.58
CA ALA A 84 -28.36 -10.10 10.55
C ALA A 84 -29.48 -10.59 9.65
N ARG A 85 -30.69 -10.08 9.87
CA ARG A 85 -31.87 -10.26 9.03
C ARG A 85 -32.39 -8.90 8.60
N LEU A 86 -32.71 -8.81 7.32
CA LEU A 86 -33.40 -7.68 6.73
C LEU A 86 -34.91 -7.93 6.71
N ASP A 87 -35.71 -6.88 6.61
CA ASP A 87 -37.17 -6.96 6.57
C ASP A 87 -37.63 -7.76 5.34
N ASP A 88 -38.00 -9.02 5.57
CA ASP A 88 -38.41 -9.94 4.52
C ASP A 88 -39.94 -10.14 4.46
N SER A 89 -40.71 -9.29 5.16
CA SER A 89 -42.15 -9.44 5.33
C SER A 89 -42.91 -9.50 4.00
N GLN A 90 -42.59 -8.62 3.05
CA GLN A 90 -43.22 -8.62 1.73
C GLN A 90 -42.85 -9.88 0.92
N VAL A 91 -41.60 -10.30 0.98
CA VAL A 91 -41.10 -11.48 0.25
C VAL A 91 -41.74 -12.76 0.78
N ARG A 92 -41.90 -12.86 2.10
CA ARG A 92 -42.64 -13.96 2.76
C ARG A 92 -44.12 -13.97 2.39
N ALA A 93 -44.76 -12.81 2.33
CA ALA A 93 -46.17 -12.72 1.94
C ALA A 93 -46.39 -13.25 0.51
N THR A 94 -45.54 -12.85 -0.44
CA THR A 94 -45.58 -13.39 -1.81
C THR A 94 -45.28 -14.88 -1.88
N LEU A 95 -44.35 -15.39 -1.05
CA LEU A 95 -44.09 -16.83 -0.98
C LEU A 95 -45.34 -17.59 -0.52
N GLY A 96 -46.04 -17.10 0.52
CA GLY A 96 -47.29 -17.69 0.99
C GLY A 96 -48.39 -17.70 -0.06
N GLU A 97 -48.49 -16.65 -0.89
CA GLU A 97 -49.42 -16.62 -2.02
C GLU A 97 -49.09 -17.70 -3.07
N LEU A 98 -47.82 -17.87 -3.41
CA LEU A 98 -47.38 -18.92 -4.34
C LEU A 98 -47.61 -20.32 -3.79
N GLU A 99 -47.37 -20.54 -2.49
CA GLU A 99 -47.63 -21.82 -1.82
C GLU A 99 -49.12 -22.18 -1.82
N ALA A 100 -50.02 -21.20 -1.66
CA ALA A 100 -51.47 -21.42 -1.81
C ALA A 100 -51.84 -21.81 -3.26
N ARG A 101 -51.26 -21.14 -4.25
CA ARG A 101 -51.45 -21.48 -5.68
C ARG A 101 -50.90 -22.87 -6.02
N LEU A 102 -49.79 -23.27 -5.41
CA LEU A 102 -49.22 -24.60 -5.57
C LEU A 102 -50.21 -25.67 -5.11
N GLY A 103 -50.84 -25.48 -3.95
CA GLY A 103 -51.87 -26.40 -3.46
C GLY A 103 -53.01 -26.59 -4.47
N LEU A 104 -53.52 -25.50 -5.05
CA LEU A 104 -54.58 -25.57 -6.07
C LEU A 104 -54.12 -26.32 -7.33
N ALA A 105 -52.91 -26.04 -7.84
CA ALA A 105 -52.39 -26.70 -9.03
C ALA A 105 -52.08 -28.19 -8.81
N GLN A 106 -51.62 -28.56 -7.61
CA GLN A 106 -51.39 -29.96 -7.23
C GLN A 106 -52.70 -30.75 -7.19
N GLU A 107 -53.76 -30.18 -6.60
CA GLU A 107 -55.08 -30.80 -6.58
C GLU A 107 -55.67 -30.95 -7.99
N GLU A 108 -55.54 -29.92 -8.84
CA GLU A 108 -56.01 -29.94 -10.23
C GLU A 108 -55.30 -31.04 -11.04
N PHE A 109 -53.97 -31.07 -10.99
CA PHE A 109 -53.17 -32.08 -11.69
C PHE A 109 -53.57 -33.48 -11.22
N ARG A 110 -53.66 -33.71 -9.90
CA ARG A 110 -54.07 -35.01 -9.35
C ARG A 110 -55.46 -35.42 -9.82
N ARG A 111 -56.42 -34.50 -9.80
CA ARG A 111 -57.80 -34.76 -10.25
C ARG A 111 -57.82 -35.15 -11.73
N LEU A 112 -57.13 -34.39 -12.58
CA LEU A 112 -57.08 -34.67 -14.01
C LEU A 112 -56.33 -35.97 -14.33
N SER A 113 -55.26 -36.31 -13.61
CA SER A 113 -54.58 -37.59 -13.76
C SER A 113 -55.51 -38.78 -13.47
N VAL A 114 -56.25 -38.74 -12.36
CA VAL A 114 -57.24 -39.80 -12.01
C VAL A 114 -58.36 -39.89 -13.05
N LEU A 115 -58.82 -38.76 -13.59
CA LEU A 115 -59.83 -38.75 -14.65
C LEU A 115 -59.28 -39.28 -15.97
N ALA A 116 -58.01 -39.05 -16.29
CA ALA A 116 -57.37 -39.55 -17.50
C ALA A 116 -57.16 -41.05 -17.45
N GLU A 117 -56.79 -41.62 -16.29
CA GLU A 117 -56.73 -43.07 -16.06
C GLU A 117 -58.08 -43.75 -16.30
N ARG A 118 -59.18 -43.03 -16.06
CA ARG A 118 -60.55 -43.47 -16.32
C ARG A 118 -61.05 -43.12 -17.73
N ASN A 119 -60.19 -42.59 -18.60
CA ASN A 119 -60.52 -42.10 -19.96
C ASN A 119 -61.63 -41.03 -20.00
N VAL A 120 -61.77 -40.23 -18.94
CA VAL A 120 -62.79 -39.17 -18.80
C VAL A 120 -62.26 -37.80 -19.28
N THR A 121 -60.94 -37.61 -19.35
CA THR A 121 -60.31 -36.37 -19.85
C THR A 121 -59.18 -36.67 -20.85
N SER A 122 -58.72 -35.64 -21.57
CA SER A 122 -57.65 -35.75 -22.57
C SER A 122 -56.25 -35.69 -21.93
N GLN A 123 -55.28 -36.35 -22.57
CA GLN A 123 -53.87 -36.24 -22.15
C GLN A 123 -53.35 -34.80 -22.22
N GLN A 124 -53.80 -34.03 -23.22
CA GLN A 124 -53.48 -32.61 -23.33
C GLN A 124 -53.92 -31.80 -22.09
N ALA A 125 -55.05 -32.15 -21.45
CA ALA A 125 -55.49 -31.49 -20.22
C ALA A 125 -54.57 -31.82 -19.04
N VAL A 126 -54.13 -33.08 -18.91
CA VAL A 126 -53.16 -33.51 -17.90
C VAL A 126 -51.82 -32.82 -18.10
N ASP A 127 -51.31 -32.80 -19.34
CA ASP A 127 -50.03 -32.16 -19.68
C ASP A 127 -50.04 -30.65 -19.41
N ARG A 128 -51.19 -30.00 -19.64
CA ARG A 128 -51.37 -28.58 -19.30
C ARG A 128 -51.32 -28.35 -17.79
N ALA A 129 -52.10 -29.10 -17.01
CA ALA A 129 -52.08 -28.99 -15.55
C ALA A 129 -50.71 -29.34 -14.94
N ARG A 130 -49.99 -30.30 -15.54
CA ARG A 130 -48.61 -30.61 -15.18
C ARG A 130 -47.68 -29.43 -15.44
N SER A 131 -47.81 -28.79 -16.60
CA SER A 131 -46.99 -27.63 -16.96
C SER A 131 -47.25 -26.45 -16.02
N ASP A 132 -48.52 -26.20 -15.67
CA ASP A 132 -48.91 -25.16 -14.73
C ASP A 132 -48.36 -25.43 -13.32
N LEU A 133 -48.41 -26.69 -12.86
CA LEU A 133 -47.79 -27.12 -11.60
C LEU A 133 -46.29 -26.84 -11.58
N LEU A 134 -45.55 -27.29 -12.61
CA LEU A 134 -44.11 -27.07 -12.74
C LEU A 134 -43.76 -25.57 -12.78
N GLN A 135 -44.59 -24.75 -13.43
CA GLN A 135 -44.40 -23.31 -13.47
C GLN A 135 -44.49 -22.69 -12.07
N ILE A 136 -45.48 -23.08 -11.26
CA ILE A 136 -45.63 -22.56 -9.90
C ILE A 136 -44.50 -23.03 -8.99
N GLU A 137 -44.07 -24.28 -9.12
CA GLU A 137 -42.90 -24.80 -8.40
C GLU A 137 -41.63 -23.99 -8.71
N ALA A 138 -41.41 -23.65 -9.99
CA ALA A 138 -40.29 -22.80 -10.39
C ALA A 138 -40.37 -21.38 -9.80
N LEU A 139 -41.57 -20.78 -9.75
CA LEU A 139 -41.78 -19.47 -9.11
C LEU A 139 -41.49 -19.52 -7.60
N ILE A 140 -41.92 -20.58 -6.91
CA ILE A 140 -41.61 -20.79 -5.48
C ILE A 140 -40.11 -20.93 -5.27
N ALA A 141 -39.42 -21.70 -6.10
CA ALA A 141 -37.98 -21.86 -6.01
C ALA A 141 -37.25 -20.52 -6.16
N GLY A 142 -37.66 -19.69 -7.13
CA GLY A 142 -37.13 -18.34 -7.31
C GLY A 142 -37.40 -17.42 -6.12
N GLN A 143 -38.61 -17.48 -5.55
CA GLN A 143 -38.98 -16.67 -4.39
C GLN A 143 -38.24 -17.08 -3.12
N LYS A 144 -37.99 -18.39 -2.92
CA LYS A 144 -37.16 -18.91 -1.81
C LYS A 144 -35.70 -18.46 -1.95
N ALA A 145 -35.14 -18.51 -3.16
CA ALA A 145 -33.79 -17.99 -3.40
C ALA A 145 -33.69 -16.48 -3.10
N ARG A 146 -34.73 -15.71 -3.44
CA ARG A 146 -34.82 -14.30 -3.07
C ARG A 146 -34.96 -14.08 -1.57
N LEU A 147 -35.61 -14.98 -0.83
CA LEU A 147 -35.71 -14.87 0.62
C LEU A 147 -34.34 -15.01 1.31
N GLU A 148 -33.48 -15.92 0.83
CA GLU A 148 -32.13 -16.09 1.38
C GLU A 148 -31.26 -14.84 1.23
N THR A 149 -31.55 -13.95 0.28
CA THR A 149 -30.80 -12.69 0.14
C THR A 149 -31.06 -11.67 1.26
N TYR A 150 -32.12 -11.88 2.06
CA TYR A 150 -32.46 -11.05 3.22
C TYR A 150 -31.80 -11.52 4.51
N VAL A 151 -31.02 -12.61 4.47
CA VAL A 151 -30.31 -13.14 5.62
C VAL A 151 -28.81 -13.00 5.38
N LEU A 152 -28.15 -12.19 6.21
CA LEU A 152 -26.70 -12.08 6.18
C LEU A 152 -26.12 -13.21 7.03
N ARG A 153 -25.24 -14.01 6.42
CA ARG A 153 -24.63 -15.19 7.05
C ARG A 153 -23.13 -15.09 7.08
N ALA A 154 -22.52 -15.71 8.08
CA ALA A 154 -21.07 -15.87 8.15
C ALA A 154 -20.56 -16.74 6.98
N PRO A 155 -19.64 -16.24 6.14
CA PRO A 155 -19.16 -16.96 4.96
C PRO A 155 -18.16 -18.08 5.30
N SER A 156 -17.51 -17.97 6.46
CA SER A 156 -16.51 -18.90 6.97
C SER A 156 -16.56 -18.94 8.50
N PRO A 157 -16.07 -20.02 9.13
CA PRO A 157 -15.83 -20.00 10.58
C PRO A 157 -14.79 -18.93 10.92
N GLY A 158 -14.93 -18.29 12.08
CA GLY A 158 -13.99 -17.26 12.54
C GLY A 158 -14.56 -16.42 13.68
N VAL A 159 -13.95 -15.25 13.89
CA VAL A 159 -14.42 -14.23 14.84
C VAL A 159 -15.08 -13.10 14.05
N VAL A 160 -16.18 -12.54 14.56
CA VAL A 160 -16.71 -11.27 14.06
C VAL A 160 -15.78 -10.16 14.55
N LEU A 161 -14.90 -9.69 13.68
CA LEU A 161 -13.86 -8.70 13.98
C LEU A 161 -14.41 -7.29 14.16
N ARG A 162 -15.52 -7.00 13.48
CA ARG A 162 -16.24 -5.74 13.55
C ARG A 162 -17.67 -5.93 13.07
N GLN A 163 -18.58 -5.25 13.74
CA GLN A 163 -19.99 -5.18 13.43
C GLN A 163 -20.40 -3.70 13.31
N ASP A 164 -20.97 -3.32 12.18
CA ASP A 164 -21.51 -2.00 11.90
C ASP A 164 -23.02 -2.10 11.57
N GLY A 165 -23.74 -1.00 11.73
CA GLY A 165 -25.17 -0.90 11.50
C GLY A 165 -26.00 -1.28 12.72
N GLU A 166 -27.22 -0.74 12.80
CA GLU A 166 -28.13 -0.93 13.92
C GLU A 166 -29.53 -1.42 13.49
N VAL A 167 -30.21 -2.14 14.39
CA VAL A 167 -31.61 -2.54 14.16
C VAL A 167 -32.47 -1.30 13.96
N GLY A 168 -33.23 -1.29 12.87
CA GLY A 168 -34.06 -0.16 12.44
C GLY A 168 -33.43 0.70 11.35
N GLU A 169 -32.12 0.60 11.12
CA GLU A 169 -31.45 1.28 10.01
C GLU A 169 -31.72 0.60 8.67
N VAL A 170 -31.54 1.35 7.58
CA VAL A 170 -31.62 0.82 6.22
C VAL A 170 -30.23 0.35 5.80
N ALA A 171 -30.09 -0.95 5.55
CA ALA A 171 -28.87 -1.54 5.03
C ALA A 171 -28.74 -1.21 3.53
N GLU A 172 -27.73 -0.41 3.18
CA GLU A 172 -27.47 -0.01 1.80
C GLU A 172 -26.68 -1.07 1.03
N LEU A 173 -27.02 -1.27 -0.24
CA LEU A 173 -26.41 -2.29 -1.09
C LEU A 173 -24.88 -2.14 -1.15
N GLY A 174 -24.16 -3.21 -0.81
CA GLY A 174 -22.69 -3.22 -0.84
C GLY A 174 -22.01 -2.54 0.36
N THR A 175 -22.76 -1.93 1.28
CA THR A 175 -22.19 -1.42 2.53
C THR A 175 -21.81 -2.59 3.44
N VAL A 176 -20.57 -2.63 3.91
CA VAL A 176 -20.10 -3.73 4.76
C VAL A 176 -20.67 -3.56 6.16
N LEU A 177 -21.35 -4.59 6.65
CA LEU A 177 -21.91 -4.62 8.00
C LEU A 177 -21.10 -5.51 8.94
N PHE A 178 -20.44 -6.54 8.42
CA PHE A 178 -19.62 -7.43 9.24
C PHE A 178 -18.28 -7.73 8.59
N TRP A 179 -17.25 -7.84 9.41
CA TRP A 179 -15.96 -8.41 9.05
C TRP A 179 -15.77 -9.69 9.84
N VAL A 180 -15.68 -10.82 9.14
CA VAL A 180 -15.57 -12.15 9.77
C VAL A 180 -14.25 -12.79 9.35
N GLY A 181 -13.43 -13.21 10.30
CA GLY A 181 -12.13 -13.79 10.00
C GLY A 181 -11.35 -14.25 11.21
N GLU A 182 -10.12 -14.68 10.99
CA GLU A 182 -9.21 -15.05 12.07
C GLU A 182 -8.49 -13.79 12.57
N PRO A 183 -8.44 -13.53 13.89
CA PRO A 183 -7.77 -12.34 14.42
C PRO A 183 -6.24 -12.39 14.30
N LYS A 184 -5.67 -13.57 14.06
CA LYS A 184 -4.24 -13.83 13.83
C LYS A 184 -4.10 -14.95 12.77
N PRO A 185 -2.98 -15.04 12.05
CA PRO A 185 -1.83 -14.13 12.08
C PRO A 185 -2.14 -12.78 11.41
N LEU A 186 -1.46 -11.73 11.87
CA LEU A 186 -1.59 -10.37 11.32
C LEU A 186 -0.53 -10.13 10.25
N LEU A 187 -0.91 -9.28 9.28
CA LEU A 187 -0.05 -8.78 8.23
C LEU A 187 -0.12 -7.25 8.21
N VAL A 188 0.95 -6.59 7.79
CA VAL A 188 0.85 -5.22 7.28
C VAL A 188 0.66 -5.31 5.77
N VAL A 189 -0.40 -4.72 5.27
CA VAL A 189 -0.65 -4.56 3.83
C VAL A 189 -0.20 -3.17 3.43
N SER A 190 0.89 -3.11 2.66
CA SER A 190 1.54 -1.87 2.24
C SER A 190 1.50 -1.72 0.73
N GLU A 191 1.39 -0.50 0.23
CA GLU A 191 1.44 -0.19 -1.20
C GLU A 191 2.80 0.46 -1.53
N VAL A 192 3.58 -0.19 -2.42
CA VAL A 192 4.95 0.21 -2.78
C VAL A 192 4.99 0.69 -4.23
N ASN A 193 5.70 1.78 -4.52
CA ASN A 193 5.80 2.35 -5.86
C ASN A 193 6.40 1.39 -6.90
N GLU A 194 5.93 1.48 -8.14
CA GLU A 194 6.41 0.66 -9.26
C GLU A 194 7.91 0.83 -9.57
N GLU A 195 8.49 1.97 -9.22
CA GLU A 195 9.93 2.24 -9.38
C GLU A 195 10.78 1.46 -8.36
N ASP A 196 10.20 1.16 -7.20
CA ASP A 196 10.88 0.51 -6.08
C ASP A 196 10.65 -0.99 -6.03
N ILE A 197 9.51 -1.46 -6.55
CA ILE A 197 9.09 -2.86 -6.45
C ILE A 197 10.10 -3.88 -7.00
N PRO A 198 10.90 -3.63 -8.06
CA PRO A 198 11.87 -4.62 -8.54
C PRO A 198 12.98 -4.95 -7.52
N ARG A 199 13.16 -4.11 -6.49
CA ARG A 199 14.14 -4.31 -5.42
C ARG A 199 13.56 -5.04 -4.20
N VAL A 200 12.23 -5.16 -4.11
CA VAL A 200 11.55 -5.79 -2.98
C VAL A 200 11.44 -7.29 -3.21
N GLU A 201 12.00 -8.06 -2.28
CA GLU A 201 12.05 -9.52 -2.35
C GLU A 201 11.43 -10.15 -1.10
N VAL A 202 10.83 -11.33 -1.28
CA VAL A 202 10.29 -12.13 -0.17
C VAL A 202 11.41 -12.49 0.81
N GLY A 203 11.14 -12.35 2.10
CA GLY A 203 12.10 -12.60 3.17
C GLY A 203 12.88 -11.36 3.65
N GLN A 204 12.80 -10.22 2.95
CA GLN A 204 13.39 -8.97 3.43
C GLN A 204 12.75 -8.53 4.75
N ARG A 205 13.58 -8.01 5.65
CA ARG A 205 13.12 -7.42 6.91
C ARG A 205 12.56 -6.02 6.65
N ALA A 206 11.52 -5.66 7.37
CA ALA A 206 10.99 -4.30 7.39
C ALA A 206 10.91 -3.79 8.82
N LEU A 207 11.29 -2.53 9.00
CA LEU A 207 11.12 -1.80 10.25
C LEU A 207 9.83 -1.00 10.15
N LEU A 208 8.97 -1.16 11.15
CA LEU A 208 7.69 -0.50 11.21
C LEU A 208 7.74 0.63 12.23
N LYS A 209 7.05 1.73 11.91
CA LYS A 209 6.78 2.80 12.86
C LYS A 209 5.27 2.99 12.97
N ALA A 210 4.76 2.96 14.19
CA ALA A 210 3.35 3.17 14.48
C ALA A 210 3.21 4.26 15.54
N ASP A 211 2.35 5.24 15.30
CA ASP A 211 2.15 6.36 16.23
C ASP A 211 1.63 5.91 17.60
N ALA A 212 0.89 4.80 17.63
CA ALA A 212 0.40 4.20 18.86
C ALA A 212 1.52 3.62 19.75
N PHE A 213 2.71 3.37 19.20
CA PHE A 213 3.84 2.74 19.89
C PHE A 213 5.16 3.50 19.60
N PRO A 214 5.27 4.77 20.02
CA PRO A 214 6.44 5.59 19.71
C PRO A 214 7.70 5.02 20.37
N GLY A 215 8.78 4.91 19.60
CA GLY A 215 10.08 4.42 20.07
C GLY A 215 10.18 2.90 20.27
N GLN A 216 9.12 2.14 19.98
CA GLN A 216 9.21 0.68 19.96
C GLN A 216 9.78 0.18 18.62
N ASN A 217 10.66 -0.82 18.71
CA ASN A 217 11.17 -1.51 17.54
C ASN A 217 10.13 -2.54 17.08
N LEU A 218 9.32 -2.16 16.09
CA LEU A 218 8.37 -3.06 15.46
C LEU A 218 8.99 -3.58 14.16
N GLU A 219 8.94 -4.90 13.98
CA GLU A 219 9.53 -5.55 12.81
C GLU A 219 8.50 -6.40 12.09
N ALA A 220 8.67 -6.54 10.78
CA ALA A 220 7.94 -7.47 9.93
C ALA A 220 8.87 -8.07 8.88
N VAL A 221 8.38 -9.09 8.18
CA VAL A 221 9.11 -9.73 7.07
C VAL A 221 8.23 -9.74 5.84
N VAL A 222 8.77 -9.40 4.68
CA VAL A 222 8.05 -9.48 3.40
C VAL A 222 7.62 -10.93 3.16
N ASP A 223 6.31 -11.15 3.13
CA ASP A 223 5.66 -12.47 2.99
C ASP A 223 5.29 -12.73 1.52
N SER A 224 4.74 -11.71 0.85
CA SER A 224 4.42 -11.79 -0.58
C SER A 224 4.31 -10.41 -1.22
N VAL A 225 4.52 -10.39 -2.54
CA VAL A 225 4.26 -9.24 -3.41
C VAL A 225 3.13 -9.63 -4.38
N THR A 226 2.16 -8.74 -4.58
CA THR A 226 1.08 -8.99 -5.55
C THR A 226 1.65 -9.14 -6.97
N PRO A 227 1.20 -10.11 -7.77
CA PRO A 227 1.69 -10.26 -9.14
C PRO A 227 1.16 -9.17 -10.09
N LYS A 228 0.09 -8.47 -9.71
CA LYS A 228 -0.53 -7.41 -10.50
C LYS A 228 -0.56 -6.11 -9.70
N GLY A 229 0.12 -5.09 -10.19
CA GLY A 229 0.05 -3.73 -9.68
C GLY A 229 -1.26 -3.01 -10.02
N ASP A 230 -1.46 -1.90 -9.36
CA ASP A 230 -2.51 -0.94 -9.64
C ASP A 230 -1.95 0.16 -10.56
N SER A 231 -2.49 0.25 -11.78
CA SER A 231 -1.99 1.18 -12.81
C SER A 231 -2.44 2.63 -12.58
N VAL A 232 -3.42 2.87 -11.71
CA VAL A 232 -3.92 4.22 -11.40
C VAL A 232 -3.00 4.87 -10.38
N THR A 233 -2.69 4.13 -9.30
CA THR A 233 -1.81 4.58 -8.22
C THR A 233 -0.33 4.31 -8.49
N LYS A 234 -0.01 3.47 -9.50
CA LYS A 234 1.35 3.03 -9.83
C LYS A 234 2.04 2.31 -8.67
N THR A 235 1.27 1.49 -7.96
CA THR A 235 1.75 0.76 -6.78
C THR A 235 1.54 -0.74 -6.90
N TYR A 236 2.31 -1.48 -6.10
CA TYR A 236 2.17 -2.90 -5.87
C TYR A 236 1.97 -3.14 -4.39
N ARG A 237 0.97 -3.97 -4.09
CA ARG A 237 0.72 -4.44 -2.73
C ARG A 237 1.80 -5.41 -2.27
N VAL A 238 2.46 -5.07 -1.17
CA VAL A 238 3.39 -5.90 -0.43
C VAL A 238 2.76 -6.29 0.90
N ARG A 239 2.67 -7.59 1.18
CA ARG A 239 2.21 -8.11 2.47
C ARG A 239 3.41 -8.44 3.32
N LEU A 240 3.47 -7.85 4.50
CA LEU A 240 4.52 -8.10 5.47
C LEU A 240 3.94 -8.86 6.65
N ARG A 241 4.50 -10.04 6.95
CA ARG A 241 4.08 -10.85 8.09
C ARG A 241 4.59 -10.25 9.38
N LEU A 242 3.68 -10.07 10.33
CA LEU A 242 4.00 -9.66 11.69
C LEU A 242 4.32 -10.87 12.58
N PRO A 243 5.17 -10.70 13.60
CA PRO A 243 5.30 -11.67 14.69
C PRO A 243 3.99 -11.87 15.45
N ASP A 244 3.78 -13.06 16.01
CA ASP A 244 2.54 -13.37 16.75
C ASP A 244 2.39 -12.55 18.05
N ASP A 245 3.49 -12.08 18.63
CA ASP A 245 3.53 -11.25 19.83
C ASP A 245 3.48 -9.74 19.53
N THR A 246 3.23 -9.35 18.27
CA THR A 246 3.11 -7.94 17.90
C THR A 246 2.05 -7.21 18.75
N PRO A 247 2.33 -5.98 19.22
CA PRO A 247 1.35 -5.17 19.93
C PRO A 247 0.35 -4.49 18.98
N LEU A 248 0.59 -4.54 17.66
CA LEU A 248 -0.26 -3.94 16.65
C LEU A 248 -1.64 -4.62 16.57
N ARG A 249 -2.67 -3.83 16.29
CA ARG A 249 -4.05 -4.29 16.14
C ARG A 249 -4.56 -4.05 14.73
N ILE A 250 -5.53 -4.86 14.32
CA ILE A 250 -6.23 -4.73 13.03
C ILE A 250 -6.72 -3.29 12.85
N GLY A 251 -6.48 -2.71 11.69
CA GLY A 251 -6.87 -1.34 11.33
C GLY A 251 -5.87 -0.26 11.71
N MET A 252 -4.81 -0.56 12.47
CA MET A 252 -3.73 0.41 12.71
C MET A 252 -2.94 0.70 11.44
N SER A 253 -2.57 1.97 11.24
CA SER A 253 -1.65 2.38 10.18
C SER A 253 -0.20 2.33 10.67
N THR A 254 0.72 2.02 9.77
CA THR A 254 2.15 1.94 10.04
C THR A 254 2.96 2.50 8.87
N ASP A 255 4.03 3.25 9.17
CA ASP A 255 5.10 3.48 8.19
C ASP A 255 5.96 2.22 8.09
N VAL A 256 6.33 1.85 6.87
CA VAL A 256 7.05 0.62 6.54
C VAL A 256 8.37 0.98 5.86
N ASN A 257 9.48 0.63 6.49
CA ASN A 257 10.82 0.77 5.93
C ASN A 257 11.35 -0.62 5.56
N ILE A 258 11.17 -1.01 4.30
CA ILE A 258 11.66 -2.30 3.80
C ILE A 258 13.17 -2.21 3.57
N VAL A 259 13.93 -3.07 4.22
CA VAL A 259 15.39 -3.08 4.14
C VAL A 259 15.84 -3.88 2.92
N ILE A 260 16.36 -3.18 1.92
CA ILE A 260 16.80 -3.78 0.65
C ILE A 260 18.20 -4.38 0.80
N ARG A 261 19.13 -3.59 1.34
CA ARG A 261 20.50 -4.03 1.65
C ARG A 261 21.09 -3.20 2.78
N VAL A 262 22.03 -3.79 3.51
CA VAL A 262 22.78 -3.13 4.58
C VAL A 262 24.27 -3.37 4.37
N SER A 263 25.05 -2.30 4.50
CA SER A 263 26.52 -2.32 4.52
C SER A 263 26.96 -1.76 5.87
N ASN A 264 27.47 -2.62 6.76
CA ASN A 264 27.84 -2.22 8.13
C ASN A 264 29.15 -1.41 8.22
N ASN A 265 29.94 -1.40 7.13
CA ASN A 265 31.23 -0.76 7.08
C ASN A 265 31.43 -0.05 5.72
N ALA A 266 30.45 0.77 5.36
CA ALA A 266 30.47 1.59 4.16
C ALA A 266 31.40 2.80 4.34
N LEU A 267 32.12 3.18 3.29
CA LEU A 267 32.81 4.46 3.24
C LEU A 267 31.80 5.54 2.85
N LEU A 268 31.47 6.45 3.76
CA LEU A 268 30.37 7.39 3.59
C LEU A 268 30.86 8.80 3.30
N LEU A 269 30.17 9.45 2.36
CA LEU A 269 30.23 10.89 2.15
C LEU A 269 28.86 11.54 2.36
N PRO A 270 28.80 12.77 2.89
CA PRO A 270 27.57 13.55 2.89
C PRO A 270 27.00 13.65 1.46
N SER A 271 25.69 13.49 1.30
CA SER A 271 25.05 13.58 -0.01
C SER A 271 25.30 14.93 -0.71
N SER A 272 25.51 15.99 0.07
CA SER A 272 25.87 17.33 -0.43
C SER A 272 27.23 17.38 -1.12
N ALA A 273 28.13 16.43 -0.86
CA ALA A 273 29.49 16.41 -1.39
C ALA A 273 29.59 15.73 -2.78
N VAL A 274 28.53 15.05 -3.21
CA VAL A 274 28.52 14.21 -4.43
C VAL A 274 27.58 14.82 -5.47
N ASN A 275 28.04 14.91 -6.72
CA ASN A 275 27.21 15.31 -7.85
C ASN A 275 27.21 14.19 -8.91
N GLY A 276 26.09 13.46 -9.02
CA GLY A 276 26.02 12.27 -9.86
C GLY A 276 27.02 11.20 -9.38
N ASN A 277 28.05 10.95 -10.17
CA ASN A 277 29.16 10.04 -9.87
C ASN A 277 30.49 10.79 -9.69
N GLN A 278 30.46 12.07 -9.32
CA GLN A 278 31.65 12.90 -9.17
C GLN A 278 31.74 13.55 -7.80
N VAL A 279 32.99 13.73 -7.35
CA VAL A 279 33.36 14.50 -6.18
C VAL A 279 34.51 15.43 -6.52
N VAL A 280 34.75 16.44 -5.69
CA VAL A 280 35.91 17.33 -5.82
C VAL A 280 36.87 17.07 -4.67
N LEU A 281 38.08 16.64 -4.99
CA LEU A 281 39.17 16.45 -4.03
C LEU A 281 40.02 17.71 -3.91
N VAL A 282 40.61 17.92 -2.74
CA VAL A 282 41.64 18.94 -2.51
C VAL A 282 43.02 18.28 -2.50
N GLU A 283 43.74 18.43 -3.60
CA GLU A 283 45.11 17.93 -3.81
C GLU A 283 46.05 19.11 -4.04
N ASP A 284 47.13 19.21 -3.25
CA ASP A 284 48.13 20.30 -3.35
C ASP A 284 47.52 21.72 -3.39
N GLY A 285 46.44 21.95 -2.64
CA GLY A 285 45.72 23.24 -2.60
C GLY A 285 44.92 23.56 -3.87
N ARG A 286 44.64 22.55 -4.70
CA ARG A 286 43.79 22.66 -5.90
C ARG A 286 42.58 21.73 -5.81
N ALA A 287 41.47 22.20 -6.34
CA ALA A 287 40.26 21.40 -6.54
C ALA A 287 40.44 20.51 -7.77
N ARG A 288 40.33 19.18 -7.62
CA ARG A 288 40.31 18.23 -8.73
C ARG A 288 39.03 17.42 -8.74
N ARG A 289 38.40 17.28 -9.91
CA ARG A 289 37.22 16.42 -10.07
C ARG A 289 37.67 14.97 -10.19
N HIS A 290 37.06 14.11 -9.39
CA HIS A 290 37.28 12.66 -9.43
C HIS A 290 35.94 11.95 -9.65
N GLU A 291 35.97 10.95 -10.53
CA GLU A 291 34.86 10.04 -10.72
C GLU A 291 34.89 8.97 -9.64
N ILE A 292 33.74 8.70 -9.05
CA ILE A 292 33.55 7.70 -8.00
C ILE A 292 32.45 6.72 -8.39
N ARG A 293 32.58 5.50 -7.90
CA ARG A 293 31.50 4.51 -7.96
C ARG A 293 30.75 4.55 -6.63
N THR A 294 29.45 4.84 -6.69
CA THR A 294 28.59 4.93 -5.50
C THR A 294 27.80 3.63 -5.29
N GLY A 295 27.41 3.39 -4.05
CA GLY A 295 26.58 2.28 -3.61
C GLY A 295 25.29 2.78 -2.95
N ILE A 296 25.03 2.31 -1.72
CA ILE A 296 23.86 2.69 -0.93
C ILE A 296 23.76 4.21 -0.76
N ARG A 297 22.57 4.76 -1.01
CA ARG A 297 22.23 6.14 -0.66
C ARG A 297 21.29 6.12 0.54
N GLY A 298 21.84 6.37 1.73
CA GLY A 298 21.11 6.32 2.99
C GLY A 298 20.97 7.68 3.65
N ALA A 299 20.28 7.73 4.80
CA ALA A 299 20.14 8.95 5.59
C ALA A 299 21.48 9.51 6.11
N ASN A 300 22.44 8.61 6.38
CA ASN A 300 23.76 8.98 6.92
C ASN A 300 24.77 9.40 5.83
N GLY A 301 24.39 9.34 4.55
CA GLY A 301 25.26 9.67 3.43
C GLY A 301 25.21 8.65 2.29
N ILE A 302 26.08 8.87 1.31
CA ILE A 302 26.26 8.01 0.13
C ILE A 302 27.48 7.13 0.35
N GLU A 303 27.30 5.82 0.20
CA GLU A 303 28.37 4.84 0.16
C GLU A 303 29.21 5.01 -1.11
N VAL A 304 30.53 5.06 -0.92
CA VAL A 304 31.52 5.11 -2.00
C VAL A 304 32.22 3.75 -2.08
N LEU A 305 32.02 3.06 -3.20
CA LEU A 305 32.57 1.72 -3.44
C LEU A 305 34.01 1.77 -3.97
N SER A 306 34.37 2.81 -4.72
CA SER A 306 35.72 3.01 -5.27
C SER A 306 35.89 4.42 -5.84
N GLY A 307 37.14 4.88 -5.97
CA GLY A 307 37.53 6.12 -6.65
C GLY A 307 38.18 7.17 -5.75
N ILE A 308 38.11 6.98 -4.43
CA ILE A 308 38.78 7.82 -3.42
C ILE A 308 39.27 6.96 -2.25
N ASP A 309 40.32 7.44 -1.59
CA ASP A 309 40.83 6.84 -0.36
C ASP A 309 40.09 7.34 0.89
N GLU A 310 40.21 6.61 2.00
CA GLU A 310 39.54 6.95 3.27
C GLU A 310 39.98 8.30 3.85
N ASN A 311 41.21 8.72 3.55
CA ASN A 311 41.78 9.98 4.01
C ASN A 311 41.61 11.12 2.98
N ALA A 312 40.83 10.89 1.91
CA ALA A 312 40.62 11.89 0.87
C ALA A 312 39.94 13.13 1.45
N ARG A 313 40.42 14.30 1.05
CA ARG A 313 39.84 15.60 1.42
C ARG A 313 38.81 16.00 0.37
N VAL A 314 37.53 15.73 0.64
CA VAL A 314 36.43 15.99 -0.30
C VAL A 314 35.78 17.33 0.00
N VAL A 315 35.56 18.16 -1.01
CA VAL A 315 34.85 19.43 -0.85
C VAL A 315 33.35 19.17 -0.63
N SER A 316 32.77 19.78 0.41
CA SER A 316 31.34 19.69 0.71
C SER A 316 30.80 21.05 1.16
N PRO A 317 29.69 21.56 0.60
CA PRO A 317 28.93 21.02 -0.53
C PRO A 317 29.70 21.00 -1.86
N TYR A 318 29.23 20.23 -2.85
CA TYR A 318 29.85 20.13 -4.16
C TYR A 318 30.04 21.52 -4.79
N PRO A 319 31.28 21.93 -5.12
CA PRO A 319 31.56 23.32 -5.44
C PRO A 319 31.31 23.65 -6.91
N ALA A 320 30.90 24.88 -7.19
CA ALA A 320 30.86 25.45 -8.55
C ALA A 320 32.25 25.97 -8.98
N VAL A 321 33.31 25.19 -8.71
CA VAL A 321 34.71 25.57 -8.96
C VAL A 321 35.24 24.83 -10.20
N ALA A 322 36.07 25.52 -10.98
CA ALA A 322 36.73 24.94 -12.15
C ALA A 322 37.77 23.89 -11.73
N ASP A 323 37.93 22.85 -12.54
CA ASP A 323 38.94 21.83 -12.31
C ASP A 323 40.36 22.44 -12.34
N GLY A 324 41.19 22.12 -11.35
CA GLY A 324 42.53 22.67 -11.15
C GLY A 324 42.60 24.05 -10.48
N ALA A 325 41.46 24.67 -10.14
CA ALA A 325 41.44 25.97 -9.47
C ALA A 325 42.08 25.90 -8.07
N ARG A 326 42.73 26.98 -7.65
CA ARG A 326 43.30 27.10 -6.30
C ARG A 326 42.19 27.28 -5.28
N VAL A 327 42.28 26.51 -4.20
CA VAL A 327 41.32 26.56 -3.10
C VAL A 327 42.04 26.77 -1.79
N THR A 328 41.33 27.38 -0.83
CA THR A 328 41.78 27.51 0.56
C THR A 328 40.71 26.95 1.46
N PHE A 329 41.10 26.45 2.63
CA PHE A 329 40.11 25.96 3.60
C PHE A 329 39.35 27.16 4.17
N ALA A 330 38.02 27.10 4.10
CA ALA A 330 37.18 28.01 4.86
C ALA A 330 37.40 27.73 6.36
N ALA A 331 37.48 28.78 7.18
CA ALA A 331 37.48 28.61 8.64
C ALA A 331 36.19 27.90 9.05
N ALA A 332 36.29 26.84 9.85
CA ALA A 332 35.13 26.06 10.29
C ALA A 332 34.12 26.97 11.00
N SER A 333 32.94 27.13 10.42
CA SER A 333 31.79 27.72 11.11
C SER A 333 31.33 26.70 12.16
N GLN A 334 31.61 27.00 13.43
CA GLN A 334 31.01 26.29 14.56
C GLN A 334 29.51 26.61 14.57
N GLU A 335 28.68 25.58 14.39
CA GLU A 335 27.30 25.52 14.89
C GLU A 335 27.20 24.37 15.88
#